data_AF-A0A1F8G5H0-F1
#
_entry.id   AF-A0A1F8G5H0-F1
#
_cell.length_a   1.000
_cell.length_b   1.000
_cell.length_c   1.000
_cell.angle_alpha   90.00
_cell.angle_beta   90.00
_cell.angle_gamma   90.00
#
_symmetry.space_group_name_H-M   'P 1'
#
loop_
_entity.id
_entity.type
_entity.pdbx_description
1 polymer ?
#
loop_
_entity_poly.entity_id
_entity_poly.type
_entity_poly.pdbx_seq_one_letter_code
_entity_poly.pdbx_strand_id
1 'polypeptide(L)'
;MIDKILADKKNLMIVLLGLLCLMLGYLTFFPPKKTTSVGLNPEQQKVQDKIKENVLKTFPKELLLDSAAKEVYSNAQSTSEGLRLDKLYISQQAPDKLSQLYIKTLTAAGWTQLDKVQPSAGGTVVAFTKQYSRVSVSVSQDKAGTKLGIAYYARLAIFDDPLRMP
;
A
#
# COMPACT_ATOMS: atom_id res chain seq x y z
N MET A 1 19.17 41.59 -8.76
CA MET A 1 19.67 41.48 -10.15
C MET A 1 19.20 40.18 -10.84
N ILE A 2 18.81 39.15 -10.08
CA ILE A 2 18.22 37.89 -10.60
C ILE A 2 16.77 38.08 -11.06
N ASP A 3 16.02 39.02 -10.45
CA ASP A 3 14.58 39.22 -10.74
C ASP A 3 14.29 39.76 -12.15
N LYS A 4 15.25 40.47 -12.76
CA LYS A 4 15.12 40.94 -14.16
C LYS A 4 15.37 39.84 -15.19
N ILE A 5 16.03 38.74 -14.81
CA ILE A 5 16.37 37.64 -15.72
C ILE A 5 15.19 36.65 -15.85
N LEU A 6 14.40 36.48 -14.78
CA LEU A 6 13.21 35.59 -14.81
C LEU A 6 11.97 36.18 -15.49
N ALA A 7 11.89 37.51 -15.65
CA ALA A 7 10.72 38.16 -16.23
C ALA A 7 10.62 38.05 -17.76
N ASP A 8 11.74 37.78 -18.44
CA ASP A 8 11.77 37.64 -19.89
C ASP A 8 11.72 36.16 -20.29
N LYS A 9 10.62 35.76 -20.95
CA LYS A 9 10.34 34.37 -21.35
C LYS A 9 11.49 33.74 -22.16
N LYS A 10 12.28 34.55 -22.88
CA LYS A 10 13.44 34.08 -23.66
C LYS A 10 14.61 33.66 -22.76
N ASN A 11 14.86 34.39 -21.68
CA ASN A 11 15.95 34.10 -20.75
C ASN A 11 15.63 32.90 -19.85
N LEU A 12 14.35 32.75 -19.45
CA LEU A 12 13.89 31.57 -18.73
C LEU A 12 14.09 30.28 -19.54
N MET A 13 13.84 30.32 -20.85
CA MET A 13 13.97 29.17 -21.75
C MET A 13 15.43 28.74 -21.91
N ILE A 14 16.36 29.70 -21.98
CA ILE A 14 17.81 29.43 -22.05
C ILE A 14 18.31 28.79 -20.74
N VAL A 15 17.85 29.28 -19.58
CA VAL A 15 18.23 28.69 -18.27
C VAL A 15 17.69 27.27 -18.12
N LEU A 16 16.44 27.03 -18.54
CA LEU A 16 15.84 25.68 -18.55
C LEU A 16 16.59 24.73 -19.48
N LEU A 17 16.99 25.19 -20.67
CA LEU A 17 17.74 24.38 -21.63
C LEU A 17 19.15 24.03 -21.09
N GLY A 18 19.81 24.97 -20.42
CA GLY A 18 21.10 24.73 -19.76
C GLY A 18 21.02 23.69 -18.65
N LEU A 19 19.98 23.76 -17.81
CA LEU A 19 19.71 22.77 -16.76
C LEU A 19 19.38 21.38 -17.34
N LEU A 20 18.64 21.33 -18.43
CA LEU A 20 18.31 20.07 -19.12
C LEU A 20 19.57 19.40 -19.70
N CYS A 21 20.47 20.17 -20.30
CA CYS A 21 21.74 19.66 -20.82
C CYS A 21 22.67 19.13 -19.72
N LEU A 22 22.70 19.79 -18.54
CA LEU A 22 23.46 19.30 -17.39
C LEU A 22 22.87 17.99 -16.82
N MET A 23 21.55 17.88 -16.73
CA MET A 23 20.86 16.65 -16.31
C MET A 23 21.10 15.49 -17.29
N LEU A 24 21.06 15.76 -18.59
CA LEU A 24 21.37 14.78 -19.63
C LEU A 24 22.83 14.33 -19.58
N GLY A 25 23.76 15.25 -19.37
CA GLY A 25 25.19 14.94 -19.18
C GLY A 25 25.45 14.10 -17.92
N TYR A 26 24.72 14.34 -16.84
CA TYR A 26 24.83 13.54 -15.62
C TYR A 26 24.33 12.10 -15.83
N LEU A 27 23.21 11.92 -16.54
CA LEU A 27 22.64 10.61 -16.86
C LEU A 27 23.52 9.77 -17.81
N THR A 28 24.30 10.40 -18.69
CA THR A 28 25.23 9.69 -19.59
C THR A 28 26.55 9.32 -18.92
N PHE A 29 27.09 10.16 -18.02
CA PHE A 29 28.33 9.87 -17.29
C PHE A 29 28.14 8.97 -16.07
N PHE A 30 26.96 9.01 -15.44
CA PHE A 30 26.57 8.13 -14.34
C PHE A 30 25.36 7.29 -14.75
N PRO A 31 25.56 6.23 -15.56
CA PRO A 31 24.46 5.31 -15.85
C PRO A 31 23.95 4.75 -14.52
N PRO A 32 22.62 4.79 -14.26
CA PRO A 32 22.08 4.15 -13.08
C PRO A 32 22.51 2.68 -13.11
N LYS A 33 23.16 2.22 -12.03
CA LYS A 33 23.54 0.81 -11.87
C LYS A 33 22.28 -0.01 -12.16
N LYS A 34 22.27 -0.71 -13.30
CA LYS A 34 21.23 -1.70 -13.61
C LYS A 34 21.33 -2.74 -12.51
N THR A 35 20.44 -2.66 -11.53
CA THR A 35 20.16 -3.78 -10.64
C THR A 35 19.65 -4.90 -11.53
N THR A 36 20.53 -5.85 -11.83
CA THR A 36 20.18 -7.12 -12.43
C THR A 36 19.24 -7.79 -11.44
N SER A 37 17.92 -7.65 -11.63
CA SER A 37 16.97 -8.52 -10.96
C SER A 37 17.23 -9.90 -11.55
N VAL A 38 17.94 -10.75 -10.80
CA VAL A 38 18.05 -12.17 -11.14
C VAL A 38 16.61 -12.70 -11.12
N GLY A 39 16.03 -12.86 -12.31
CA GLY A 39 14.70 -13.42 -12.45
C GLY A 39 14.70 -14.83 -11.85
N LEU A 40 13.69 -15.13 -11.04
CA LEU A 40 13.52 -16.47 -10.49
C LEU A 40 13.41 -17.48 -11.63
N ASN A 41 14.06 -18.64 -11.47
CA ASN A 41 13.86 -19.71 -12.43
C ASN A 41 12.41 -20.24 -12.32
N PRO A 42 11.90 -20.96 -13.35
CA PRO A 42 10.51 -21.43 -13.36
C PRO A 42 10.12 -22.34 -12.18
N GLU A 43 11.06 -23.10 -11.61
CA GLU A 43 10.81 -23.95 -10.44
C GLU A 43 10.71 -23.15 -9.15
N GLN A 44 11.60 -22.16 -8.97
CA GLN A 44 11.58 -21.24 -7.85
C GLN A 44 10.30 -20.40 -7.85
N GLN A 45 9.82 -19.98 -9.04
CA GLN A 45 8.54 -19.29 -9.17
C GLN A 45 7.38 -20.17 -8.71
N LYS A 46 7.33 -21.44 -9.13
CA LYS A 46 6.29 -22.40 -8.68
C LYS A 46 6.30 -22.61 -7.16
N VAL A 47 7.48 -22.73 -6.56
CA VAL A 47 7.61 -22.86 -5.10
C VAL A 47 7.11 -21.59 -4.41
N GLN A 48 7.49 -20.41 -4.91
CA GLN A 48 7.05 -19.13 -4.37
C GLN A 48 5.52 -18.96 -4.48
N ASP A 49 4.93 -19.30 -5.63
CA ASP A 49 3.49 -19.22 -5.85
C ASP A 49 2.72 -20.16 -4.90
N LYS A 50 3.25 -21.38 -4.66
CA LYS A 50 2.66 -22.32 -3.71
C LYS A 50 2.75 -21.83 -2.26
N ILE A 51 3.88 -21.25 -1.87
CA ILE A 51 4.03 -20.63 -0.54
C ILE A 51 3.03 -19.49 -0.38
N LYS A 52 2.94 -18.63 -1.40
CA LYS A 52 2.00 -17.51 -1.43
C LYS A 52 0.55 -17.97 -1.30
N GLU A 53 0.16 -19.01 -2.02
CA GLU A 53 -1.19 -19.59 -1.93
C GLU A 53 -1.47 -20.13 -0.52
N ASN A 54 -0.50 -20.83 0.09
CA ASN A 54 -0.64 -21.37 1.44
C ASN A 54 -0.76 -20.26 2.49
N VAL A 55 0.05 -19.20 2.37
CA VAL A 55 0.00 -18.02 3.23
C VAL A 55 -1.34 -17.31 3.09
N LEU A 56 -1.88 -17.17 1.87
CA LEU A 56 -3.19 -16.55 1.67
C LEU A 56 -4.34 -17.31 2.36
N LYS A 57 -4.21 -18.62 2.57
CA LYS A 57 -5.20 -19.43 3.31
C LYS A 57 -5.21 -19.12 4.80
N THR A 58 -4.17 -18.49 5.35
CA THR A 58 -4.12 -18.08 6.76
C THR A 58 -4.77 -16.72 7.01
N PHE A 59 -5.39 -16.10 5.99
CA PHE A 59 -6.12 -14.85 6.17
C PHE A 59 -7.31 -15.07 7.13
N PRO A 60 -7.40 -14.31 8.24
CA PRO A 60 -8.48 -14.43 9.22
C PRO A 60 -9.82 -13.97 8.61
N LYS A 61 -10.74 -14.92 8.43
CA LYS A 61 -12.05 -14.66 7.79
C LYS A 61 -12.92 -13.71 8.59
N GLU A 62 -12.73 -13.64 9.90
CA GLU A 62 -13.39 -12.71 10.81
C GLU A 62 -13.08 -11.24 10.52
N LEU A 63 -12.00 -10.95 9.77
CA LEU A 63 -11.75 -9.59 9.30
C LEU A 63 -12.65 -9.18 8.13
N LEU A 64 -13.31 -10.12 7.43
CA LEU A 64 -14.29 -9.80 6.41
C LEU A 64 -15.67 -9.63 7.06
N LEU A 65 -16.04 -8.38 7.36
CA LEU A 65 -17.30 -8.07 8.05
C LEU A 65 -18.53 -8.00 7.13
N ASP A 66 -18.32 -7.89 5.82
CA ASP A 66 -19.40 -7.93 4.84
C ASP A 66 -19.43 -9.29 4.14
N SER A 67 -20.29 -10.17 4.62
CA SER A 67 -20.42 -11.54 4.11
C SER A 67 -20.92 -11.62 2.66
N ALA A 68 -21.53 -10.53 2.15
CA ALA A 68 -21.99 -10.45 0.77
C ALA A 68 -20.91 -9.90 -0.19
N ALA A 69 -19.77 -9.46 0.32
CA ALA A 69 -18.72 -8.88 -0.51
C ALA A 69 -18.02 -9.96 -1.36
N LYS A 70 -17.80 -9.66 -2.64
CA LYS A 70 -17.17 -10.58 -3.59
C LYS A 70 -15.67 -10.29 -3.70
N GLU A 71 -14.83 -11.30 -3.42
CA GLU A 71 -13.38 -11.19 -3.62
C GLU A 71 -13.05 -10.98 -5.10
N VAL A 72 -12.20 -10.01 -5.40
CA VAL A 72 -11.71 -9.71 -6.75
C VAL A 72 -10.19 -9.70 -6.86
N TYR A 73 -9.48 -9.64 -5.73
CA TYR A 73 -8.04 -9.72 -5.69
C TYR A 73 -7.54 -10.23 -4.34
N SER A 74 -6.49 -11.03 -4.38
CA SER A 74 -5.74 -11.45 -3.20
C SER A 74 -4.24 -11.56 -3.49
N ASN A 75 -3.44 -11.12 -2.52
CA ASN A 75 -1.98 -11.15 -2.63
C ASN A 75 -1.34 -11.30 -1.24
N ALA A 76 -0.17 -11.93 -1.22
CA ALA A 76 0.70 -11.94 -0.06
C ALA A 76 2.07 -11.45 -0.50
N GLN A 77 2.66 -10.55 0.27
CA GLN A 77 3.94 -9.93 -0.04
C GLN A 77 4.74 -9.66 1.23
N SER A 78 6.04 -9.89 1.16
CA SER A 78 6.96 -9.47 2.22
C SER A 78 7.26 -7.98 2.07
N THR A 79 6.98 -7.19 3.09
CA THR A 79 7.31 -5.76 3.16
C THR A 79 8.36 -5.53 4.25
N SER A 80 8.86 -4.30 4.36
CA SER A 80 9.73 -3.90 5.48
C SER A 80 9.04 -3.98 6.84
N GLU A 81 7.69 -4.00 6.88
CA GLU A 81 6.90 -4.10 8.11
C GLU A 81 6.53 -5.56 8.44
N GLY A 82 6.88 -6.52 7.60
CA GLY A 82 6.56 -7.94 7.77
C GLY A 82 5.75 -8.52 6.61
N LEU A 83 5.18 -9.71 6.83
CA LEU A 83 4.34 -10.38 5.84
C LEU A 83 2.97 -9.71 5.79
N ARG A 84 2.64 -9.13 4.64
CA ARG A 84 1.37 -8.44 4.38
C ARG A 84 0.47 -9.29 3.51
N LEU A 85 -0.77 -9.48 3.95
CA LEU A 85 -1.85 -10.10 3.19
C LEU A 85 -2.81 -9.01 2.72
N ASP A 86 -2.99 -8.89 1.41
CA ASP A 86 -3.90 -7.94 0.80
C ASP A 86 -5.10 -8.70 0.21
N LYS A 87 -6.31 -8.27 0.58
CA LYS A 87 -7.57 -8.73 0.02
C LYS A 87 -8.37 -7.54 -0.48
N LEU A 88 -8.96 -7.66 -1.66
CA LEU A 88 -9.88 -6.66 -2.22
C LEU A 88 -11.21 -7.32 -2.54
N TYR A 89 -12.27 -6.66 -2.10
CA TYR A 89 -13.65 -7.07 -2.31
C TYR A 89 -14.46 -5.97 -2.98
N ILE A 90 -15.51 -6.37 -3.69
CA ILE A 90 -16.58 -5.50 -4.15
C ILE A 90 -17.79 -5.75 -3.27
N SER A 91 -18.24 -4.71 -2.58
CA SER A 91 -19.39 -4.68 -1.70
C SER A 91 -20.53 -3.87 -2.32
N GLN A 92 -21.76 -4.24 -1.98
CA GLN A 92 -22.97 -3.47 -2.29
C GLN A 92 -23.31 -2.44 -1.20
N GLN A 93 -22.61 -2.46 -0.06
CA GLN A 93 -22.85 -1.51 1.02
C GLN A 93 -22.25 -0.14 0.71
N ALA A 94 -22.86 0.91 1.24
CA ALA A 94 -22.33 2.27 1.10
C ALA A 94 -20.98 2.44 1.85
N PRO A 95 -20.02 3.22 1.32
CA PRO A 95 -18.70 3.41 1.92
C PRO A 95 -18.72 3.85 3.39
N ASP A 96 -19.60 4.80 3.73
CA ASP A 96 -19.71 5.31 5.11
C ASP A 96 -20.23 4.24 6.07
N LYS A 97 -21.20 3.43 5.64
CA LYS A 97 -21.74 2.33 6.45
C LYS A 97 -20.69 1.27 6.71
N LEU A 98 -19.94 0.88 5.68
CA LEU A 98 -18.82 -0.07 5.82
C LEU A 98 -17.74 0.47 6.76
N SER A 99 -17.30 1.70 6.54
CA SER A 99 -16.25 2.32 7.35
C SER A 99 -16.65 2.36 8.83
N GLN A 100 -17.89 2.74 9.13
CA GLN A 100 -18.44 2.72 10.48
C GLN A 100 -18.57 1.31 11.06
N LEU A 101 -18.99 0.32 10.25
CA LEU A 101 -19.09 -1.09 10.64
C LEU A 101 -17.73 -1.63 11.10
N TYR A 102 -16.67 -1.35 10.34
CA TYR A 102 -15.31 -1.76 10.67
C TYR A 102 -14.79 -1.09 11.94
N ILE A 103 -14.94 0.23 12.05
CA ILE A 103 -14.54 0.97 13.25
C ILE A 103 -15.23 0.39 14.49
N LYS A 104 -16.55 0.24 14.45
CA LYS A 104 -17.33 -0.26 15.58
C LYS A 104 -16.92 -1.69 15.96
N THR A 105 -16.88 -2.59 14.98
CA THR A 105 -16.65 -4.02 15.22
C THR A 105 -15.23 -4.31 15.68
N LEU A 106 -14.22 -3.72 15.03
CA LEU A 106 -12.82 -3.94 15.41
C LEU A 106 -12.52 -3.33 16.79
N THR A 107 -13.05 -2.13 17.07
CA THR A 107 -12.92 -1.53 18.42
C THR A 107 -13.58 -2.41 19.48
N ALA A 108 -14.80 -2.91 19.23
CA ALA A 108 -15.48 -3.84 20.15
C ALA A 108 -14.73 -5.16 20.33
N ALA A 109 -14.00 -5.63 19.29
CA ALA A 109 -13.12 -6.79 19.35
C ALA A 109 -11.75 -6.51 20.00
N GLY A 110 -11.56 -5.32 20.58
CA GLY A 110 -10.36 -4.93 21.32
C GLY A 110 -9.19 -4.51 20.43
N TRP A 111 -9.45 -4.11 19.18
CA TRP A 111 -8.43 -3.47 18.34
C TRP A 111 -8.35 -1.98 18.67
N THR A 112 -7.13 -1.44 18.70
CA THR A 112 -6.89 -0.02 18.90
C THR A 112 -6.77 0.68 17.55
N GLN A 113 -7.59 1.70 17.31
CA GLN A 113 -7.48 2.52 16.09
C GLN A 113 -6.19 3.35 16.16
N LEU A 114 -5.37 3.26 15.12
CA LEU A 114 -4.12 4.02 14.98
C LEU A 114 -4.33 5.33 14.23
N ASP A 115 -5.03 5.26 13.11
CA ASP A 115 -5.21 6.40 12.21
C ASP A 115 -6.51 6.25 11.42
N LYS A 116 -7.08 7.38 11.02
CA LYS A 116 -8.19 7.49 10.08
C LYS A 116 -7.87 8.61 9.10
N VAL A 117 -7.63 8.23 7.85
CA VAL A 117 -7.39 9.16 6.76
C VAL A 117 -8.58 9.12 5.80
N GLN A 118 -9.03 10.29 5.36
CA GLN A 118 -10.10 10.41 4.38
C GLN A 118 -9.52 11.11 3.14
N PRO A 119 -8.97 10.36 2.17
CA PRO A 119 -8.38 10.94 0.97
C PRO A 119 -9.41 11.78 0.21
N SER A 120 -8.94 12.85 -0.43
CA SER A 120 -9.76 13.76 -1.26
C SER A 120 -10.55 13.05 -2.38
N ALA A 121 -10.17 11.82 -2.75
CA ALA A 121 -10.84 10.97 -3.71
C ALA A 121 -12.09 10.23 -3.15
N GLY A 122 -12.64 10.64 -2.01
CA GLY A 122 -13.89 10.08 -1.47
C GLY A 122 -13.76 8.68 -0.87
N GLY A 123 -12.54 8.29 -0.50
CA GLY A 123 -12.26 7.05 0.24
C GLY A 123 -12.13 7.30 1.74
N THR A 124 -12.18 6.23 2.52
CA THR A 124 -11.77 6.21 3.93
C THR A 124 -10.76 5.09 4.12
N VAL A 125 -9.65 5.38 4.78
CA VAL A 125 -8.67 4.39 5.22
C VAL A 125 -8.60 4.45 6.73
N VAL A 126 -8.79 3.32 7.40
CA VAL A 126 -8.69 3.20 8.85
C VAL A 126 -7.69 2.11 9.19
N ALA A 127 -6.73 2.42 10.03
CA ALA A 127 -5.72 1.47 10.50
C ALA A 127 -5.97 1.11 11.97
N PHE A 128 -5.78 -0.17 12.29
CA PHE A 128 -5.94 -0.72 13.63
C PHE A 128 -4.75 -1.62 13.99
N THR A 129 -4.45 -1.69 15.28
CA THR A 129 -3.45 -2.60 15.86
C THR A 129 -4.05 -3.44 16.97
N LYS A 130 -3.54 -4.66 17.13
CA LYS A 130 -3.84 -5.53 18.27
C LYS A 130 -2.65 -6.44 18.53
N GLN A 131 -2.08 -6.37 19.72
CA GLN A 131 -0.87 -7.11 20.12
C GLN A 131 0.26 -6.90 19.09
N TYR A 132 0.55 -7.92 18.28
CA TYR A 132 1.62 -7.93 17.28
C TYR A 132 1.10 -7.71 15.85
N SER A 133 -0.20 -7.60 15.67
CA SER A 133 -0.88 -7.58 14.37
C SER A 133 -1.37 -6.18 14.01
N ARG A 134 -1.45 -5.89 12.72
CA ARG A 134 -2.02 -4.66 12.19
C ARG A 134 -3.02 -4.98 11.08
N VAL A 135 -4.14 -4.28 11.04
CA VAL A 135 -5.08 -4.32 9.91
C VAL A 135 -5.36 -2.90 9.44
N SER A 136 -5.32 -2.70 8.14
CA SER A 136 -5.78 -1.46 7.51
C SER A 136 -6.94 -1.78 6.59
N VAL A 137 -8.02 -1.04 6.75
CA VAL A 137 -9.24 -1.18 5.96
C VAL A 137 -9.37 0.06 5.10
N SER A 138 -9.43 -0.11 3.79
CA SER A 138 -9.71 0.95 2.84
C SER A 138 -11.09 0.73 2.23
N VAL A 139 -11.88 1.79 2.18
CA VAL A 139 -13.21 1.77 1.58
C VAL A 139 -13.31 2.94 0.61
N SER A 140 -13.74 2.67 -0.63
CA SER A 140 -13.92 3.71 -1.66
C SER A 140 -15.04 3.35 -2.61
N GLN A 141 -15.76 4.34 -3.12
CA GLN A 141 -16.77 4.15 -4.16
C GLN A 141 -16.14 4.31 -5.55
N ASP A 142 -16.47 3.44 -6.49
CA ASP A 142 -16.26 3.68 -7.92
C ASP A 142 -17.47 3.24 -8.77
N LYS A 143 -17.31 3.24 -10.10
CA LYS A 143 -18.36 2.84 -11.04
C LYS A 143 -18.75 1.36 -10.93
N ALA A 144 -17.88 0.50 -10.40
CA ALA A 144 -18.12 -0.92 -10.24
C ALA A 144 -18.77 -1.26 -8.88
N GLY A 145 -18.76 -0.33 -7.93
CA GLY A 145 -19.41 -0.46 -6.62
C GLY A 145 -18.54 0.07 -5.49
N THR A 146 -18.78 -0.42 -4.27
CA THR A 146 -17.92 -0.08 -3.14
C THR A 146 -16.76 -1.05 -3.07
N LYS A 147 -15.55 -0.55 -3.26
CA LYS A 147 -14.31 -1.29 -3.05
C LYS A 147 -13.98 -1.33 -1.56
N LEU A 148 -13.74 -2.53 -1.06
CA LEU A 148 -13.30 -2.81 0.30
C LEU A 148 -11.94 -3.51 0.23
N GLY A 149 -10.87 -2.79 0.58
CA GLY A 149 -9.53 -3.33 0.73
C GLY A 149 -9.23 -3.66 2.19
N ILE A 150 -8.65 -4.83 2.44
CA ILE A 150 -8.15 -5.22 3.76
C ILE A 150 -6.69 -5.61 3.59
N ALA A 151 -5.80 -4.86 4.23
CA ALA A 151 -4.39 -5.17 4.36
C ALA A 151 -4.13 -5.65 5.78
N TYR A 152 -3.62 -6.87 5.92
CA TYR A 152 -3.41 -7.51 7.21
C TYR A 152 -1.96 -7.96 7.39
N TYR A 153 -1.38 -7.57 8.52
CA TYR A 153 -0.12 -8.09 9.04
C TYR A 153 -0.44 -8.96 10.24
N ALA A 154 -0.25 -10.28 10.10
CA ALA A 154 -0.44 -11.21 11.22
C ALA A 154 0.56 -10.94 12.35
N ARG A 155 1.77 -10.53 11.98
CA ARG A 155 2.82 -10.14 12.91
C ARG A 155 3.69 -9.06 12.26
N LEU A 156 3.90 -7.95 12.96
CA LEU A 156 4.77 -6.87 12.52
C LEU A 156 6.24 -7.26 12.75
N ALA A 157 7.08 -6.96 11.76
CA ALA A 157 8.51 -7.25 11.80
C ALA A 157 9.25 -6.61 12.99
N ILE A 158 8.70 -5.52 13.56
CA ILE A 158 9.26 -4.87 14.75
C ILE A 158 9.31 -5.82 15.96
N PHE A 159 8.47 -6.86 15.99
CA PHE A 159 8.42 -7.87 17.05
C PHE A 159 9.25 -9.12 16.73
N ASP A 160 9.89 -9.15 15.57
CA ASP A 160 10.79 -10.21 15.12
C ASP A 160 12.25 -9.75 15.07
N ASP A 161 12.50 -8.43 15.23
CA ASP A 161 13.84 -7.86 15.33
C ASP A 161 14.30 -7.81 16.80
N PRO A 162 15.21 -8.71 17.23
CA PRO A 162 15.70 -8.75 18.61
C PRO A 162 16.53 -7.52 18.99
N LEU A 163 16.95 -6.69 18.02
CA LEU A 163 17.72 -5.47 18.26
C LEU A 163 16.83 -4.21 18.41
N ARG A 164 15.51 -4.34 18.25
CA ARG A 164 14.54 -3.24 18.37
C ARG A 164 13.53 -3.41 19.51
N MET A 165 13.73 -4.39 20.40
CA MET A 165 12.94 -4.46 21.63
C MET A 165 13.27 -3.25 22.52
N PRO A 166 12.27 -2.63 23.17
CA PRO A 166 12.48 -1.51 24.09
C PRO A 166 13.33 -1.91 25.30
#